data_AF-A0A943AVA8-F1
#
_entry.id   AF-A0A943AVA8-F1
#
_cell.length_a   1.000
_cell.length_b   1.000
_cell.length_c   1.000
_cell.angle_alpha   90.00
_cell.angle_beta   90.00
_cell.angle_gamma   90.00
#
_symmetry.space_group_name_H-M   'P 1'
#
loop_
_entity.id
_entity.type
_entity.pdbx_description
1 polymer ?
#
loop_
_entity_poly.entity_id
_entity_poly.type
_entity_poly.pdbx_seq_one_letter_code
_entity_poly.pdbx_strand_id
1 'polypeptide(L)' 'MEDYKGMFAELADLATEERAMFTISVITKSDEAFDKFMDARERLAKWIVEHAVVIDEALTERKYNRMLNEEVR' A
#
# COMPACT_ATOMS: atom_id res chain seq x y z
N MET A 1 -6.83 -17.02 -10.33
CA MET A 1 -6.64 -15.96 -9.33
C MET A 1 -6.10 -14.78 -10.07
N GLU A 2 -6.80 -13.65 -10.05
CA GLU A 2 -6.19 -12.35 -10.36
C GLU A 2 -4.82 -12.28 -9.66
N ASP A 3 -3.84 -11.65 -10.29
CA ASP A 3 -2.47 -11.60 -9.77
C ASP A 3 -2.36 -10.61 -8.58
N TYR A 4 -3.05 -10.94 -7.49
CA TYR A 4 -2.99 -10.20 -6.24
C TYR A 4 -1.56 -10.08 -5.71
N LYS A 5 -0.68 -11.04 -6.04
CA LYS A 5 0.73 -11.00 -5.62
C LYS A 5 1.48 -9.87 -6.33
N GLY A 6 1.33 -9.75 -7.64
CA GLY A 6 1.89 -8.63 -8.41
C GLY A 6 1.34 -7.29 -7.93
N MET A 7 0.03 -7.21 -7.73
CA MET A 7 -0.65 -6.01 -7.24
C MET A 7 -0.17 -5.60 -5.83
N PHE A 8 -0.03 -6.55 -4.90
CA PHE A 8 0.50 -6.26 -3.56
C PHE A 8 1.99 -5.94 -3.55
N ALA A 9 2.78 -6.49 -4.49
CA ALA A 9 4.18 -6.11 -4.66
C ALA A 9 4.30 -4.64 -5.09
N GLU A 10 3.49 -4.21 -6.06
CA GLU A 10 3.44 -2.82 -6.50
C GLU A 10 3.01 -1.87 -5.37
N LEU A 11 1.97 -2.25 -4.60
CA LEU A 11 1.57 -1.50 -3.40
C LEU A 11 2.73 -1.36 -2.39
N ALA A 12 3.49 -2.44 -2.18
CA ALA A 12 4.61 -2.44 -1.25
C ALA A 12 5.75 -1.53 -1.72
N ASP A 13 6.04 -1.51 -3.01
CA ASP A 13 7.05 -0.61 -3.60
C ASP A 13 6.65 0.86 -3.42
N LEU A 14 5.40 1.22 -3.76
CA LEU A 14 4.88 2.58 -3.59
C LEU A 14 4.87 3.03 -2.13
N ALA A 15 4.46 2.15 -1.21
CA ALA A 15 4.47 2.44 0.22
C ALA A 15 5.90 2.62 0.76
N THR A 16 6.85 1.82 0.26
CA THR A 16 8.26 1.94 0.65
C THR A 16 8.86 3.24 0.14
N GLU A 17 8.57 3.64 -1.10
CA GLU A 17 9.01 4.92 -1.67
C GLU A 17 8.46 6.11 -0.86
N GLU A 18 7.16 6.14 -0.59
CA GLU A 18 6.52 7.20 0.21
C GLU A 18 7.20 7.33 1.58
N ARG A 19 7.44 6.20 2.24
CA ARG A 19 8.07 6.17 3.57
C ARG A 19 9.52 6.66 3.55
N ALA A 20 10.26 6.29 2.51
CA ALA A 20 11.63 6.75 2.33
C ALA A 20 11.66 8.27 2.11
N MET A 21 10.80 8.80 1.24
CA MET A 21 10.72 10.24 0.98
C MET A 21 10.27 11.03 2.20
N PHE A 22 9.32 10.51 2.99
CA PHE A 22 8.94 11.12 4.26
C PHE A 22 10.13 11.20 5.24
N THR A 23 10.91 10.13 5.32
CA THR A 23 12.09 10.11 6.21
C THR A 23 13.14 11.12 5.76
N ILE A 24 13.38 11.19 4.44
CA ILE A 24 14.30 12.17 3.85
C ILE A 24 13.81 13.59 4.13
N SER A 25 12.53 13.89 3.91
CA SER A 25 11.99 15.24 4.11
C SER A 25 12.10 15.72 5.56
N VAL A 26 11.91 14.82 6.53
CA VAL A 26 12.09 15.12 7.96
C VAL A 26 13.56 15.39 8.31
N ILE A 27 14.51 14.65 7.70
CA ILE A 27 15.94 14.79 7.96
C ILE A 27 16.49 16.06 7.31
N THR A 28 16.18 16.29 6.03
CA THR A 28 16.75 17.41 5.25
C THR A 28 16.05 18.73 5.54
N LYS A 29 14.77 18.69 5.94
CA LYS A 29 13.93 19.87 6.20
C LYS A 29 13.93 20.87 5.04
N SER A 30 14.03 20.36 3.81
CA SER A 30 13.98 21.18 2.60
C SER A 30 12.62 21.06 1.93
N ASP A 31 12.13 22.18 1.38
CA ASP A 31 10.87 22.23 0.64
C ASP A 31 10.89 21.25 -0.54
N GLU A 32 12.02 21.16 -1.28
CA GLU A 32 12.19 20.20 -2.37
C GLU A 32 12.00 18.74 -1.92
N ALA A 33 12.51 18.38 -0.73
CA ALA A 33 12.34 17.02 -0.22
C ALA A 33 10.91 16.78 0.26
N PHE A 34 10.25 17.80 0.79
CA PHE A 34 8.84 17.75 1.15
C PHE A 34 7.95 17.58 -0.09
N ASP A 35 8.22 18.31 -1.16
CA ASP A 35 7.48 18.20 -2.42
C ASP A 35 7.59 16.78 -3.02
N LYS A 36 8.81 16.21 -3.05
CA LYS A 36 9.02 14.82 -3.50
C LYS A 36 8.26 13.80 -2.64
N PHE A 37 8.17 14.06 -1.34
CA PHE A 37 7.33 13.25 -0.44
C PHE A 37 5.85 13.39 -0.80
N MET A 38 5.36 14.60 -1.06
CA MET A 38 3.97 14.82 -1.46
C MET A 38 3.64 14.14 -2.79
N ASP A 39 4.54 14.15 -3.77
CA ASP A 39 4.38 13.45 -5.05
C ASP A 39 4.31 11.92 -4.86
N ALA A 40 5.18 11.36 -4.01
CA ALA A 40 5.15 9.94 -3.67
C ALA A 40 3.85 9.56 -2.92
N ARG A 41 3.41 10.41 -1.98
CA ARG A 41 2.16 10.26 -1.24
C ARG A 41 0.95 10.29 -2.17
N GLU A 42 0.91 11.20 -3.14
CA GLU A 42 -0.20 11.30 -4.10
C GLU A 42 -0.27 10.07 -5.01
N ARG A 43 0.87 9.59 -5.52
CA ARG A 43 0.94 8.36 -6.33
C ARG A 43 0.41 7.14 -5.56
N LEU A 44 0.85 6.95 -4.33
CA LEU A 44 0.36 5.88 -3.46
C LEU A 44 -1.15 6.01 -3.20
N ALA A 45 -1.63 7.22 -2.91
CA ALA A 45 -3.05 7.45 -2.64
C ALA A 45 -3.94 7.16 -3.85
N LYS A 46 -3.54 7.61 -5.05
CA LYS A 46 -4.24 7.30 -6.31
C LYS A 46 -4.31 5.81 -6.54
N TRP A 47 -3.19 5.11 -6.42
CA TRP A 47 -3.13 3.67 -6.61
C TRP A 47 -4.06 2.93 -5.64
N ILE A 48 -4.08 3.29 -4.35
CA ILE A 48 -4.96 2.68 -3.35
C ILE A 48 -6.43 2.90 -3.71
N VAL A 49 -6.81 4.10 -4.15
CA VAL A 49 -8.19 4.42 -4.52
C VAL A 49 -8.61 3.64 -5.78
N GLU A 50 -7.74 3.58 -6.79
CA GLU A 50 -7.98 2.84 -8.04
C GLU A 50 -8.20 1.34 -7.78
N HIS A 51 -7.50 0.77 -6.79
CA HIS A 51 -7.55 -0.66 -6.49
C HIS A 51 -8.38 -0.99 -5.23
N ALA A 52 -9.16 -0.04 -4.70
CA ALA A 52 -9.83 -0.18 -3.41
C ALA A 52 -10.77 -1.39 -3.34
N VAL A 53 -11.52 -1.66 -4.42
CA VAL A 53 -12.45 -2.80 -4.51
C VAL A 53 -11.70 -4.12 -4.40
N VAL A 54 -10.62 -4.27 -5.17
CA VAL A 54 -9.80 -5.48 -5.22
C VAL A 54 -9.10 -5.72 -3.88
N ILE A 55 -8.66 -4.66 -3.20
CA ILE A 55 -8.09 -4.74 -1.85
C ILE A 55 -9.15 -5.22 -0.85
N ASP A 56 -10.37 -4.70 -0.90
CA ASP A 56 -11.44 -5.09 0.02
C ASP A 56 -11.85 -6.55 -0.16
N GLU A 57 -11.94 -7.01 -1.42
CA GLU A 57 -12.19 -8.42 -1.75
C GLU A 57 -11.09 -9.33 -1.19
N ALA A 58 -9.82 -8.99 -1.42
CA ALA A 58 -8.68 -9.78 -0.93
C ALA A 58 -8.61 -9.81 0.61
N LEU A 59 -8.93 -8.72 1.30
CA LEU A 59 -9.00 -8.67 2.76
C LEU A 59 -10.15 -9.51 3.30
N THR A 60 -11.31 -9.46 2.64
CA THR A 60 -12.49 -10.25 2.99
C THR A 60 -12.24 -11.75 2.81
N GLU A 61 -11.65 -12.14 1.68
CA GLU A 61 -11.27 -13.54 1.41
C GLU A 61 -10.28 -14.05 2.47
N ARG A 62 -9.26 -13.24 2.80
CA ARG A 62 -8.30 -13.58 3.85
C ARG A 62 -8.97 -13.77 5.21
N LYS A 63 -9.93 -12.92 5.58
CA LYS A 63 -10.67 -13.01 6.85
C LYS A 63 -11.50 -14.29 6.89
N TYR A 64 -12.22 -14.59 5.82
CA TYR A 64 -13.04 -15.80 5.71
C TYR A 64 -12.18 -17.07 5.80
N ASN A 65 -11.06 -17.11 5.08
CA ASN A 65 -10.11 -18.23 5.13
C ASN A 65 -9.51 -18.42 6.54
N ARG A 66 -9.28 -17.34 7.29
CA ARG A 66 -8.82 -17.46 8.68
C ARG A 66 -9.91 -18.09 9.57
N MET A 67 -11.16 -17.63 9.45
CA MET A 67 -12.27 -18.17 10.25
C MET A 67 -12.50 -19.66 9.98
N LEU A 68 -12.51 -20.09 8.71
CA LEU A 68 -12.64 -21.50 8.35
C LEU A 68 -11.51 -22.36 8.92
N ASN A 69 -10.26 -21.89 8.86
CA ASN A 69 -9.13 -22.61 9.42
C ASN A 69 -9.16 -22.69 10.96
N GLU A 70 -9.85 -21.77 11.63
CA GLU A 70 -10.07 -21.80 13.08
C GLU A 70 -11.20 -22.76 13.47
N GLU A 71 -12.25 -22.91 12.64
CA GLU A 71 -13.37 -23.85 12.88
C GLU A 71 -13.01 -25.33 12.59
N VAL A 72 -12.05 -25.57 11.70
CA VAL A 72 -11.60 -26.93 11.33
C VAL A 72 -10.57 -27.49 12.33
N ARG A 73 -10.11 -26.69 13.30
CA ARG A 73 -9.05 -27.05 14.25
C ARG A 73 -9.59 -27.48 15.61
#